data_AF-A0A8T5LE25-F1
#
_entry.id   AF-A0A8T5LE25-F1
#
_cell.length_a   1.000
_cell.length_b   1.000
_cell.length_c   1.000
_cell.angle_alpha   90.00
_cell.angle_beta   90.00
_cell.angle_gamma   90.00
#
_symmetry.space_group_name_H-M   'P 1'
#
loop_
_entity.id
_entity.type
_entity.pdbx_description
1 polymer ?
#
loop_
_entity_poly.entity_id
_entity_poly.type
_entity_poly.pdbx_seq_one_letter_code
_entity_poly.pdbx_strand_id
1 'polypeptide(L)'
;MKDVIVKKSKIEGSGVFANKDFKKGEVVLKWDTSKQLSTKEVEKVPEDEKKYVSFVNNKYTLMRPPERYVNHSCNANTNVGDFCDVAKRDIKKGEEITGDYSQDTTPDFEMKCTCGSKNCKGIIKKE
;
A
#
# COMPACT_ATOMS: atom_id res chain seq x y z
N MET A 1 1.90 16.53 5.12
CA MET A 1 1.30 15.45 5.93
C MET A 1 1.83 15.52 7.35
N LYS A 2 0.97 15.67 8.35
CA LYS A 2 1.36 15.64 9.77
C LYS A 2 1.08 14.29 10.44
N ASP A 3 0.25 13.46 9.82
CA ASP A 3 -0.35 12.30 10.49
C ASP A 3 0.36 10.97 10.23
N VAL A 4 1.24 10.92 9.22
CA VAL A 4 2.13 9.79 8.95
C VAL A 4 3.54 10.27 8.62
N ILE A 5 4.52 9.39 8.80
CA ILE A 5 5.94 9.63 8.54
C ILE A 5 6.57 8.40 7.87
N VAL A 6 7.55 8.63 7.01
CA VAL A 6 8.31 7.54 6.34
C VAL A 6 9.58 7.26 7.13
N LYS A 7 9.84 5.97 7.41
CA LYS A 7 11.04 5.50 8.12
C LYS A 7 11.51 4.17 7.53
N LYS A 8 12.70 3.72 7.89
CA LYS A 8 13.16 2.36 7.57
C LYS A 8 12.19 1.34 8.18
N SER A 9 11.72 0.41 7.36
CA SER A 9 10.81 -0.65 7.79
C SER A 9 11.57 -1.90 8.22
N LYS A 10 10.92 -2.71 9.05
CA LYS A 10 11.36 -4.08 9.33
C LYS A 10 10.80 -5.10 8.32
N ILE A 11 9.81 -4.72 7.53
CA ILE A 11 9.20 -5.54 6.47
C ILE A 11 10.06 -5.45 5.21
N GLU A 12 10.15 -4.26 4.60
CA GLU A 12 10.90 -4.02 3.37
C GLU A 12 11.29 -2.54 3.28
N GLY A 13 12.54 -2.25 2.91
CA GLY A 13 13.01 -0.91 2.57
C GLY A 13 12.53 0.21 3.49
N SER A 14 11.64 1.05 2.96
CA SER A 14 10.97 2.13 3.70
C SER A 14 9.50 1.79 3.94
N GLY A 15 8.98 2.19 5.09
CA GLY A 15 7.59 2.01 5.50
C GLY A 15 6.94 3.33 5.87
N VAL A 16 5.61 3.39 5.76
CA VAL A 16 4.78 4.47 6.30
C VAL A 16 4.39 4.14 7.73
N PHE A 17 4.55 5.08 8.65
CA PHE A 17 4.24 4.89 10.07
C PHE A 17 3.26 5.96 10.55
N ALA A 18 2.35 5.55 11.43
CA ALA A 18 1.41 6.45 12.09
C ALA A 18 2.17 7.49 12.95
N ASN A 19 1.89 8.78 12.75
CA ASN A 19 2.42 9.87 13.58
C ASN A 19 1.39 10.39 14.60
N LYS A 20 0.15 9.87 14.54
CA LYS A 20 -0.92 10.02 15.52
C LYS A 20 -1.66 8.69 15.69
N ASP A 21 -2.56 8.63 16.66
CA ASP A 21 -3.55 7.55 16.73
C ASP A 21 -4.62 7.74 15.64
N PHE A 22 -5.07 6.63 15.06
CA PHE A 22 -6.20 6.56 14.14
C PHE A 22 -7.24 5.59 14.69
N LYS A 23 -8.52 5.95 14.60
CA LYS A 23 -9.63 5.05 14.88
C LYS A 23 -9.99 4.19 13.67
N LYS A 24 -10.56 3.02 13.93
CA LYS A 24 -11.18 2.20 12.88
C LYS A 24 -12.10 3.04 11.99
N GLY A 25 -11.93 2.94 10.68
CA GLY A 25 -12.69 3.69 9.68
C GLY A 25 -12.13 5.06 9.34
N GLU A 26 -11.11 5.56 10.06
CA GLU A 26 -10.44 6.80 9.67
C GLU A 26 -9.61 6.61 8.39
N VAL A 27 -9.60 7.65 7.56
CA VAL A 27 -8.66 7.74 6.44
C VAL A 27 -7.26 8.01 6.99
N VAL A 28 -6.35 7.06 6.79
CA VAL A 28 -4.94 7.14 7.21
C VAL A 28 -4.14 7.90 6.17
N LEU A 29 -4.34 7.58 4.90
CA LEU A 29 -3.61 8.15 3.78
C LEU A 29 -4.52 8.29 2.56
N LYS A 30 -4.45 9.44 1.89
CA LYS A 30 -5.10 9.67 0.60
C LYS A 30 -4.04 9.56 -0.48
N TRP A 31 -4.31 8.78 -1.52
CA TRP A 31 -3.36 8.61 -2.61
C TRP A 31 -3.43 9.80 -3.57
N ASP A 32 -2.29 10.14 -4.16
CA ASP A 32 -2.28 11.08 -5.28
C ASP A 32 -2.79 10.39 -6.55
N THR A 33 -4.02 10.72 -6.93
CA THR A 33 -4.66 10.19 -8.14
C THR A 33 -4.52 11.11 -9.36
N SER A 34 -3.72 12.18 -9.26
CA SER A 34 -3.50 13.12 -10.36
C SER A 34 -2.87 12.47 -11.59
N LYS A 35 -2.17 11.34 -11.40
CA LYS A 35 -1.53 10.58 -12.46
C LYS A 35 -2.09 9.15 -12.57
N GLN A 36 -3.32 9.06 -13.04
CA GLN A 36 -3.91 7.80 -13.51
C GLN A 36 -3.31 7.43 -14.87
N LEU A 37 -3.04 6.15 -15.05
CA LEU A 37 -2.42 5.59 -16.25
C LEU A 37 -3.45 4.73 -17.01
N SER A 38 -3.42 4.83 -18.33
CA SER A 38 -4.00 3.83 -19.21
C SER A 38 -3.09 2.60 -19.32
N THR A 39 -3.62 1.48 -19.81
CA THR A 39 -2.84 0.24 -20.03
C THR A 39 -1.58 0.51 -20.87
N LYS A 40 -1.69 1.32 -21.93
CA LYS A 40 -0.56 1.70 -22.80
C LYS A 40 0.50 2.55 -22.09
N GLU A 41 0.11 3.31 -21.08
CA GLU A 41 1.04 4.12 -20.29
C GLU A 41 1.76 3.28 -19.25
N VAL A 42 1.10 2.28 -18.67
CA VAL A 42 1.72 1.30 -17.76
C VAL A 42 2.87 0.55 -18.46
N GLU A 43 2.67 0.14 -19.71
CA GLU A 43 3.72 -0.52 -20.52
C GLU A 43 4.98 0.36 -20.69
N LYS A 44 4.82 1.69 -20.64
CA LYS A 44 5.91 2.66 -20.78
C LYS A 44 6.53 3.08 -19.44
N VAL A 45 5.98 2.64 -18.32
CA VAL A 45 6.56 2.92 -16.99
C VAL A 45 7.93 2.22 -16.90
N PRO A 46 8.99 2.92 -16.45
CA PRO A 46 10.30 2.31 -16.20
C PRO A 46 10.18 1.08 -15.29
N GLU A 47 10.98 0.04 -15.54
CA GLU A 47 10.87 -1.24 -14.84
C GLU A 47 11.02 -1.11 -13.32
N ASP A 48 11.90 -0.21 -12.86
CA ASP A 48 12.12 0.10 -11.45
C ASP A 48 10.94 0.84 -10.79
N GLU A 49 10.11 1.51 -11.60
CA GLU A 49 8.91 2.22 -11.17
C GLU A 49 7.64 1.35 -11.25
N LYS A 50 7.62 0.29 -12.08
CA LYS A 50 6.44 -0.58 -12.27
C LYS A 50 5.93 -1.21 -10.98
N LYS A 51 6.82 -1.52 -10.04
CA LYS A 51 6.46 -2.08 -8.72
C LYS A 51 5.61 -1.13 -7.85
N TYR A 52 5.48 0.13 -8.23
CA TYR A 52 4.65 1.13 -7.55
C TYR A 52 3.36 1.46 -8.31
N VAL A 53 3.02 0.67 -9.34
CA VAL A 53 1.76 0.78 -10.05
C VAL A 53 0.72 -0.10 -9.34
N SER A 54 -0.31 0.55 -8.77
CA SER A 54 -1.46 -0.12 -8.18
C SER A 54 -2.64 -0.13 -9.15
N PHE A 55 -3.53 -1.11 -9.01
CA PHE A 55 -4.75 -1.23 -9.82
C PHE A 55 -5.98 -1.29 -8.93
N VAL A 56 -6.72 -0.18 -8.89
CA VAL A 56 -7.86 0.03 -8.00
C VAL A 56 -8.99 0.68 -8.80
N ASN A 57 -10.24 0.23 -8.59
CA ASN A 57 -11.43 0.75 -9.28
C ASN A 57 -11.24 0.82 -10.81
N ASN A 58 -10.69 -0.24 -11.41
CA ASN A 58 -10.38 -0.35 -12.84
C ASN A 58 -9.42 0.72 -13.40
N LYS A 59 -8.57 1.30 -12.53
CA LYS A 59 -7.63 2.35 -12.90
C LYS A 59 -6.23 2.00 -12.41
N TYR A 60 -5.26 2.10 -13.30
CA TYR A 60 -3.85 2.04 -12.92
C TYR A 60 -3.43 3.38 -12.36
N THR A 61 -2.71 3.38 -11.25
CA THR A 61 -2.19 4.59 -10.63
C THR A 61 -0.75 4.37 -10.23
N LEU A 62 0.14 5.27 -10.65
CA LEU A 62 1.53 5.27 -10.18
C LEU A 62 1.61 5.97 -8.83
N MET A 63 1.85 5.20 -7.77
CA MET A 63 1.91 5.68 -6.40
C MET A 63 3.08 6.65 -6.18
N ARG A 64 2.83 7.76 -5.47
CA ARG A 64 3.85 8.72 -5.08
C ARG A 64 4.22 8.54 -3.61
N PRO A 65 5.31 9.16 -3.12
CA PRO A 65 5.53 9.26 -1.69
C PRO A 65 4.42 10.06 -1.02
N PRO A 66 3.89 9.61 0.12
CA PRO A 66 4.34 8.45 0.90
C PRO A 66 3.69 7.11 0.51
N GLU A 67 2.57 7.09 -0.23
CA GLU A 67 1.73 5.91 -0.44
C GLU A 67 2.49 4.75 -1.09
N ARG A 68 3.47 5.05 -1.93
CA ARG A 68 4.36 4.05 -2.55
C ARG A 68 5.20 3.25 -1.54
N TYR A 69 5.29 3.72 -0.29
CA TYR A 69 6.04 3.08 0.80
C TYR A 69 5.11 2.36 1.79
N VAL A 70 3.81 2.26 1.52
CA VAL A 70 2.90 1.43 2.32
C VAL A 70 3.21 -0.03 2.01
N ASN A 71 3.78 -0.76 2.97
CA ASN A 71 4.19 -2.14 2.79
C ASN A 71 3.02 -3.13 2.86
N HIS A 72 3.22 -4.32 2.30
CA HIS A 72 2.28 -5.43 2.44
C HIS A 72 2.33 -6.08 3.83
N SER A 73 1.16 -6.47 4.35
CA SER A 73 1.02 -7.46 5.41
C SER A 73 -0.16 -8.39 5.17
N CYS A 74 0.04 -9.72 5.37
CA CYS A 74 -1.07 -10.69 5.33
C CYS A 74 -2.11 -10.48 6.46
N ASN A 75 -1.77 -9.64 7.44
CA ASN A 75 -2.69 -9.12 8.44
C ASN A 75 -2.66 -7.59 8.43
N ALA A 76 -2.88 -7.02 7.24
CA ALA A 76 -2.92 -5.58 6.99
C ALA A 76 -3.86 -4.83 7.96
N ASN A 77 -3.40 -3.69 8.44
CA ASN A 77 -4.17 -2.80 9.32
C ASN A 77 -4.95 -1.72 8.55
N THR A 78 -4.73 -1.57 7.24
CA THR A 78 -5.58 -0.77 6.34
C THR A 78 -6.21 -1.63 5.25
N ASN A 79 -7.31 -1.12 4.68
CA ASN A 79 -7.85 -1.57 3.41
C ASN A 79 -7.92 -0.38 2.46
N VAL A 80 -7.83 -0.65 1.17
CA VAL A 80 -8.01 0.38 0.14
C VAL A 80 -9.50 0.64 -0.06
N GLY A 81 -9.91 1.91 0.01
CA GLY A 81 -11.24 2.37 -0.34
C GLY A 81 -11.15 3.75 -0.99
N ASP A 82 -11.71 3.90 -2.19
CA ASP A 82 -11.67 5.15 -2.99
C ASP A 82 -10.30 5.84 -3.00
N PHE A 83 -9.26 5.09 -3.41
CA PHE A 83 -7.88 5.58 -3.48
C PHE A 83 -7.35 6.15 -2.15
N CYS A 84 -7.81 5.57 -1.04
CA CYS A 84 -7.35 5.89 0.30
C CYS A 84 -7.04 4.60 1.06
N ASP A 85 -6.03 4.67 1.93
CA ASP A 85 -5.86 3.71 3.01
C ASP A 85 -6.80 4.05 4.16
N VAL A 86 -7.72 3.15 4.46
CA VAL A 86 -8.69 3.28 5.55
C VAL A 86 -8.35 2.29 6.66
N ALA A 87 -8.38 2.74 7.92
CA ALA A 87 -8.00 1.92 9.06
C ALA A 87 -9.03 0.78 9.30
N LYS A 88 -8.58 -0.48 9.28
CA LYS A 88 -9.43 -1.67 9.58
C LYS A 88 -9.68 -1.87 11.08
N ARG A 89 -8.82 -1.27 11.91
CA ARG A 89 -8.85 -1.28 13.37
C ARG A 89 -8.28 0.04 13.89
N ASP A 90 -8.31 0.24 15.20
CA ASP A 90 -7.51 1.31 15.82
C ASP A 90 -6.02 1.07 15.53
N ILE A 91 -5.31 2.13 15.14
CA ILE A 91 -3.87 2.14 14.85
C ILE A 91 -3.22 3.17 15.76
N LYS A 92 -2.24 2.76 16.55
CA LYS A 92 -1.49 3.60 17.47
C LYS A 92 -0.37 4.35 16.78
N LYS A 93 -0.06 5.53 17.29
CA LYS A 93 1.14 6.27 16.90
C LYS A 93 2.37 5.35 16.98
N GLY A 94 3.16 5.32 15.91
CA GLY A 94 4.35 4.49 15.78
C GLY A 94 4.13 3.13 15.15
N GLU A 95 2.88 2.67 14.97
CA GLU A 95 2.61 1.46 14.18
C GLU A 95 2.89 1.71 12.68
N GLU A 96 3.40 0.68 12.00
CA GLU A 96 3.56 0.71 10.54
C GLU A 96 2.19 0.54 9.87
N ILE A 97 1.90 1.38 8.89
CA ILE A 97 0.71 1.30 8.03
C ILE A 97 0.99 0.26 6.96
N THR A 98 0.10 -0.71 6.84
CA THR A 98 0.26 -1.86 5.93
C THR A 98 -1.02 -2.17 5.19
N GLY A 99 -0.90 -2.38 3.88
CA GLY A 99 -1.98 -2.77 2.98
C GLY A 99 -1.94 -4.26 2.63
N ASP A 100 -3.01 -4.74 2.01
CA ASP A 100 -3.10 -6.10 1.48
C ASP A 100 -3.03 -6.10 -0.04
N TYR A 101 -1.81 -6.11 -0.57
CA TYR A 101 -1.52 -6.11 -2.01
C TYR A 101 -2.30 -7.14 -2.84
N SER A 102 -2.81 -8.24 -2.27
CA SER A 102 -3.64 -9.15 -3.06
C SER A 102 -4.93 -8.50 -3.58
N GLN A 103 -5.36 -7.38 -2.97
CA GLN A 103 -6.57 -6.66 -3.31
C GLN A 103 -6.34 -5.54 -4.33
N ASP A 104 -5.23 -4.81 -4.24
CA ASP A 104 -5.01 -3.53 -4.93
C ASP A 104 -3.84 -3.54 -5.94
N THR A 105 -3.41 -4.74 -6.34
CA THR A 105 -2.35 -4.94 -7.34
C THR A 105 -2.87 -5.28 -8.75
N THR A 106 -1.95 -5.31 -9.72
CA THR A 106 -2.21 -5.69 -11.11
C THR A 106 -2.48 -7.20 -11.25
N PRO A 107 -3.19 -7.66 -12.31
CA PRO A 107 -3.55 -9.07 -12.45
C PRO A 107 -2.37 -10.05 -12.44
N ASP A 108 -1.24 -9.67 -13.03
CA ASP A 108 -0.06 -10.53 -13.18
C ASP A 108 0.93 -10.39 -12.01
N PHE A 109 0.55 -9.68 -10.94
CA PHE A 109 1.43 -9.45 -9.81
C PHE A 109 1.64 -10.72 -8.99
N GLU A 110 2.91 -11.01 -8.71
CA GLU A 110 3.32 -12.02 -7.74
C GLU A 110 4.55 -11.52 -6.95
N MET A 111 4.55 -11.72 -5.63
CA MET A 111 5.72 -11.47 -4.79
C MET A 111 5.89 -12.53 -3.69
N LYS A 112 7.15 -12.82 -3.34
CA LYS A 112 7.46 -13.53 -2.09
C LYS A 112 7.19 -12.62 -0.90
N CYS A 113 6.54 -13.15 0.13
CA CYS A 113 6.11 -12.41 1.31
C CYS A 113 6.92 -12.77 2.55
N THR A 114 7.46 -11.74 3.20
CA THR A 114 8.18 -11.85 4.47
C THR A 114 7.63 -10.87 5.52
N CYS A 115 6.33 -10.53 5.44
CA CYS A 115 5.71 -9.48 6.27
C CYS A 115 5.72 -9.74 7.79
N GLY A 116 6.11 -10.95 8.24
CA GLY A 116 6.22 -11.29 9.65
C GLY A 116 4.88 -11.56 10.36
N SER A 117 3.75 -11.52 9.64
CA SER A 117 2.46 -11.89 10.23
C SER A 117 2.42 -13.38 10.59
N LYS A 118 1.71 -13.74 11.68
CA LYS A 118 1.51 -15.13 12.11
C LYS A 118 0.83 -16.00 11.05
N ASN A 119 0.03 -15.38 10.18
CA ASN A 119 -0.70 -16.01 9.07
C ASN A 119 -0.09 -15.62 7.71
N CYS A 120 1.22 -15.38 7.63
CA CYS A 120 1.87 -15.04 6.37
C CYS A 120 1.61 -16.10 5.29
N LYS A 121 1.12 -15.67 4.11
CA LYS A 121 0.81 -16.56 2.98
C LYS A 121 2.07 -17.05 2.24
N GLY A 122 3.22 -16.43 2.48
CA GLY A 122 4.51 -16.75 1.82
C GLY A 122 4.62 -16.26 0.37
N ILE A 123 3.53 -16.28 -0.38
CA ILE A 123 3.41 -15.70 -1.73
C ILE A 123 2.14 -14.85 -1.78
N ILE A 124 2.25 -13.63 -2.31
CA ILE A 124 1.11 -12.75 -2.60
C ILE A 124 0.95 -12.68 -4.10
N LYS A 125 -0.28 -12.88 -4.54
CA LYS A 125 -0.74 -12.70 -5.91
C LYS A 125 -2.13 -12.10 -5.89
N LYS A 126 -2.62 -11.62 -7.03
CA LYS A 126 -4.00 -11.13 -7.15
C LYS A 126 -5.00 -12.21 -6.74
N GLU A 127 -5.96 -11.84 -5.89
CA GLU A 127 -7.14 -12.66 -5.55
C GLU A 127 -8.30 -12.45 -6.52
#